data_AF-A0A1G1FBQ9-F1
#
_entry.id   AF-A0A1G1FBQ9-F1
#
_cell.length_a   1.000
_cell.length_b   1.000
_cell.length_c   1.000
_cell.angle_alpha   90.00
_cell.angle_beta   90.00
_cell.angle_gamma   90.00
#
_symmetry.space_group_name_H-M   'P 1'
#
loop_
_entity.id
_entity.type
_entity.pdbx_description
1 polymer ?
#
loop_
_entity_poly.entity_id
_entity_poly.type
_entity_poly.pdbx_seq_one_letter_code
_entity_poly.pdbx_strand_id
1 'polypeptide(L)'
;MTIDDRINRFKKYFENELRMIDAIPASDSSKKFKKALYVSVIDALSKSVFPHRNGKNHERFVAFLMRFANWSEGYRISMPHLAQLLRINPDPAFEKLRKIIFEAYDRSNVHRSQLVGLDTDPTSDEIKKNWPTLKECRIPIEGITLESLQHFHLLYAYRNSLVHELREPGYGIESKDDEDYPYYHGMTIVDAGKEEKSIELVYPVMFFQRLVSTCLNNLEIYLKDNKLDPYAYYKFGTYWIFELNE
;
A
#
# COMPACT_ATOMS: atom_id res chain seq x y z
N MET A 1 -35.20 10.69 -1.04
CA MET A 1 -33.77 11.02 -0.88
C MET A 1 -33.11 10.86 -2.24
N THR A 2 -32.53 11.92 -2.78
CA THR A 2 -31.88 11.90 -4.11
C THR A 2 -30.56 11.11 -4.07
N ILE A 3 -30.00 10.76 -5.23
CA ILE A 3 -28.67 10.15 -5.31
C ILE A 3 -27.61 11.08 -4.70
N ASP A 4 -27.71 12.38 -4.95
CA ASP A 4 -26.78 13.37 -4.40
C ASP A 4 -26.88 13.46 -2.87
N ASP A 5 -28.09 13.39 -2.30
CA ASP A 5 -28.29 13.31 -0.84
C ASP A 5 -27.63 12.05 -0.24
N ARG A 6 -27.74 10.92 -0.94
CA ARG A 6 -27.13 9.65 -0.51
C ARG A 6 -25.61 9.73 -0.55
N ILE A 7 -25.03 10.28 -1.62
CA ILE A 7 -23.59 10.50 -1.74
C ILE A 7 -23.10 11.44 -0.63
N ASN A 8 -23.78 12.55 -0.38
CA ASN A 8 -23.41 13.50 0.66
C ASN A 8 -23.48 12.87 2.06
N ARG A 9 -24.52 12.05 2.34
CA ARG A 9 -24.63 11.31 3.60
C ARG A 9 -23.51 10.29 3.77
N PHE A 10 -23.17 9.56 2.70
CA PHE A 10 -22.08 8.59 2.69
C PHE A 10 -20.73 9.26 2.98
N LYS A 11 -20.43 10.35 2.26
CA LYS A 11 -19.22 11.14 2.50
C LYS A 11 -19.14 11.65 3.93
N LYS A 12 -20.20 12.29 4.43
CA LYS A 12 -20.25 12.82 5.79
C LYS A 12 -20.04 11.75 6.85
N TYR A 13 -20.56 10.54 6.63
CA TYR A 13 -20.31 9.41 7.53
C TYR A 13 -18.81 9.10 7.60
N PHE A 14 -18.13 8.90 6.47
CA PHE A 14 -16.70 8.61 6.46
C PHE A 14 -15.83 9.78 6.94
N GLU A 15 -16.19 11.03 6.65
CA GLU A 15 -15.50 12.20 7.21
C GLU A 15 -15.59 12.23 8.74
N ASN A 16 -16.70 11.78 9.33
CA ASN A 16 -16.81 11.64 10.79
C ASN A 16 -15.89 10.54 11.31
N GLU A 17 -15.87 9.37 10.66
CA GLU A 17 -14.96 8.26 11.02
C GLU A 17 -13.50 8.71 10.96
N LEU A 18 -13.09 9.41 9.90
CA LEU A 18 -11.73 9.95 9.77
C LEU A 18 -11.40 10.94 10.90
N ARG A 19 -12.31 11.85 11.24
CA ARG A 19 -12.10 12.77 12.38
C ARG A 19 -11.94 12.04 13.71
N MET A 20 -12.65 10.93 13.92
CA MET A 20 -12.49 10.10 15.12
C MET A 20 -11.13 9.40 15.14
N ILE A 21 -10.66 8.88 14.00
CA ILE A 21 -9.32 8.28 13.88
C ILE A 21 -8.23 9.32 14.15
N ASP A 22 -8.38 10.52 13.57
CA ASP A 22 -7.43 11.63 13.74
C ASP A 22 -7.28 12.03 15.21
N ALA A 23 -8.38 12.01 15.97
CA ALA A 23 -8.42 12.35 17.39
C ALA A 23 -7.75 11.31 18.32
N ILE A 24 -7.38 10.13 17.82
CA ILE A 24 -6.59 9.16 18.59
C ILE A 24 -5.21 9.78 18.86
N PRO A 25 -4.75 9.80 20.13
CA PRO A 25 -3.44 10.35 20.49
C PRO A 25 -2.33 9.74 19.63
N ALA A 26 -1.32 10.52 19.26
CA ALA A 26 -0.23 10.06 18.39
C ALA A 26 0.98 9.54 19.20
N SER A 27 0.76 8.57 20.09
CA SER A 27 1.87 7.85 20.72
C SER A 27 2.44 6.79 19.78
N ASP A 28 3.71 6.41 19.95
CA ASP A 28 4.33 5.35 19.12
C ASP A 28 3.52 4.05 19.14
N SER A 29 2.92 3.72 20.28
CA SER A 29 2.05 2.54 20.45
C SER A 29 0.71 2.63 19.71
N SER A 30 0.22 3.84 19.42
CA SER A 30 -1.12 4.07 18.85
C SER A 30 -1.10 4.42 17.37
N LYS A 31 0.05 4.85 16.81
CA LYS A 31 0.23 5.06 15.37
C LYS A 31 -0.21 3.85 14.55
N LYS A 32 0.21 2.64 14.94
CA LYS A 32 -0.21 1.40 14.26
C LYS A 32 -1.72 1.19 14.25
N PHE A 33 -2.42 1.57 15.32
CA PHE A 33 -3.88 1.46 15.39
C PHE A 33 -4.54 2.48 14.47
N LYS A 34 -4.03 3.72 14.39
CA LYS A 34 -4.50 4.71 13.41
C LYS A 34 -4.34 4.18 11.97
N LYS A 35 -3.16 3.64 11.64
CA LYS A 35 -2.91 3.01 10.32
C LYS A 35 -3.91 1.89 10.04
N ALA A 36 -4.14 0.98 10.99
CA ALA A 36 -5.10 -0.12 10.88
C ALA A 36 -6.55 0.38 10.65
N LEU A 37 -6.95 1.49 11.29
CA LEU A 37 -8.27 2.08 11.10
C LEU A 37 -8.39 2.76 9.73
N TYR A 38 -7.39 3.52 9.28
CA TYR A 38 -7.42 4.13 7.94
C TYR A 38 -7.49 3.07 6.84
N VAL A 39 -6.73 1.98 6.92
CA VAL A 39 -6.83 0.90 5.92
C VAL A 39 -8.19 0.20 5.96
N SER A 40 -8.81 0.09 7.14
CA SER A 40 -10.17 -0.42 7.28
C SER A 40 -11.20 0.49 6.61
N VAL A 41 -11.02 1.81 6.69
CA VAL A 41 -11.84 2.77 5.94
C VAL A 41 -11.65 2.58 4.43
N ILE A 42 -10.42 2.44 3.94
CA ILE A 42 -10.15 2.17 2.51
C ILE A 42 -10.83 0.88 2.05
N ASP A 43 -10.73 -0.20 2.84
CA ASP A 43 -11.44 -1.46 2.57
C ASP A 43 -12.96 -1.25 2.49
N ALA A 44 -13.51 -0.47 3.41
CA ALA A 44 -14.93 -0.13 3.40
C ALA A 44 -15.30 0.64 2.12
N LEU A 45 -14.59 1.73 1.79
CA LEU A 45 -14.84 2.53 0.58
C LEU A 45 -14.75 1.69 -0.70
N SER A 46 -13.78 0.77 -0.77
CA SER A 46 -13.57 -0.08 -1.95
C SER A 46 -14.78 -0.96 -2.31
N LYS A 47 -15.61 -1.32 -1.34
CA LYS A 47 -16.84 -2.10 -1.56
C LYS A 47 -17.91 -1.34 -2.34
N SER A 48 -17.92 0.00 -2.25
CA SER A 48 -18.93 0.83 -2.91
C SER A 48 -18.80 0.88 -4.44
N VAL A 49 -17.67 0.44 -5.02
CA VAL A 49 -17.40 0.53 -6.47
C VAL A 49 -17.11 -0.83 -7.12
N PHE A 50 -16.66 -1.83 -6.37
CA PHE A 50 -16.22 -3.12 -6.92
C PHE A 50 -16.97 -4.32 -6.31
N PRO A 51 -18.30 -4.44 -6.54
CA PRO A 51 -19.11 -5.51 -5.98
C PRO A 51 -18.74 -6.91 -6.47
N HIS A 52 -18.33 -7.02 -7.74
CA HIS A 52 -18.00 -8.31 -8.37
C HIS A 52 -16.64 -8.88 -7.90
N ARG A 53 -15.94 -8.17 -7.01
CA ARG A 53 -14.69 -8.64 -6.39
C ARG A 53 -14.90 -9.11 -4.94
N ASN A 54 -16.13 -9.43 -4.56
CA ASN A 54 -16.41 -10.07 -3.29
C ASN A 54 -15.66 -11.41 -3.20
N GLY A 55 -14.99 -11.65 -2.06
CA GLY A 55 -14.06 -12.78 -1.89
C GLY A 55 -12.63 -12.53 -2.40
N LYS A 56 -12.39 -11.43 -3.12
CA LYS A 56 -11.08 -11.06 -3.68
C LYS A 56 -10.57 -9.73 -3.12
N ASN A 57 -10.37 -9.69 -1.80
CA ASN A 57 -10.07 -8.42 -1.12
C ASN A 57 -8.81 -7.73 -1.66
N HIS A 58 -7.77 -8.50 -1.98
CA HIS A 58 -6.54 -8.01 -2.61
C HIS A 58 -6.81 -7.24 -3.91
N GLU A 59 -7.49 -7.88 -4.87
CA GLU A 59 -7.80 -7.27 -6.16
C GLU A 59 -8.68 -6.02 -6.00
N ARG A 60 -9.61 -6.03 -5.03
CA ARG A 60 -10.48 -4.89 -4.75
C ARG A 60 -9.72 -3.71 -4.17
N PHE A 61 -8.94 -3.95 -3.12
CA PHE A 61 -8.17 -2.92 -2.43
C PHE A 61 -7.18 -2.24 -3.37
N VAL A 62 -6.36 -3.03 -4.07
CA VAL A 62 -5.34 -2.51 -5.00
C VAL A 62 -5.98 -1.68 -6.11
N ALA A 63 -7.02 -2.19 -6.77
CA ALA A 63 -7.65 -1.44 -7.86
C ALA A 63 -8.38 -0.19 -7.38
N PHE A 64 -8.90 -0.19 -6.15
CA PHE A 64 -9.46 1.01 -5.55
C PHE A 64 -8.39 2.08 -5.36
N LEU A 65 -7.23 1.71 -4.79
CA LEU A 65 -6.12 2.66 -4.64
C LEU A 65 -5.60 3.16 -5.99
N MET A 66 -5.34 2.27 -6.94
CA MET A 66 -4.90 2.66 -8.30
C MET A 66 -5.84 3.67 -8.96
N ARG A 67 -7.15 3.59 -8.66
CA ARG A 67 -8.15 4.47 -9.25
C ARG A 67 -8.36 5.78 -8.49
N PHE A 68 -8.31 5.75 -7.16
CA PHE A 68 -8.79 6.87 -6.34
C PHE A 68 -7.70 7.52 -5.47
N ALA A 69 -6.53 6.89 -5.31
CA ALA A 69 -5.48 7.39 -4.41
C ALA A 69 -4.69 8.58 -4.97
N ASN A 70 -4.65 8.77 -6.29
CA ASN A 70 -3.76 9.72 -6.95
C ASN A 70 -2.29 9.59 -6.48
N TRP A 71 -1.81 8.35 -6.35
CA TRP A 71 -0.47 8.03 -5.86
C TRP A 71 0.37 7.40 -6.97
N SER A 72 1.16 8.22 -7.66
CA SER A 72 1.96 7.80 -8.82
C SER A 72 3.04 6.79 -8.46
N GLU A 73 3.65 6.93 -7.30
CA GLU A 73 4.73 6.05 -6.83
C GLU A 73 4.18 4.65 -6.51
N GLY A 74 2.86 4.54 -6.27
CA GLY A 74 2.15 3.26 -6.13
C GLY A 74 2.43 2.26 -7.27
N TYR A 75 2.68 2.76 -8.48
CA TYR A 75 2.98 1.97 -9.69
C TYR A 75 4.46 1.56 -9.83
N ARG A 76 5.37 2.19 -9.07
CA ARG A 76 6.81 1.91 -9.14
C ARG A 76 7.15 0.61 -8.41
N ILE A 77 8.29 0.03 -8.78
CA ILE A 77 8.78 -1.25 -8.25
C ILE A 77 9.73 -0.96 -7.09
N SER A 78 9.41 -1.43 -5.89
CA SER A 78 10.27 -1.23 -4.73
C SER A 78 11.68 -1.78 -4.97
N MET A 79 12.67 -0.90 -4.97
CA MET A 79 14.06 -1.28 -5.21
C MET A 79 14.60 -2.25 -4.14
N PRO A 80 14.37 -2.05 -2.82
CA PRO A 80 14.81 -3.01 -1.80
C PRO A 80 14.18 -4.39 -1.93
N HIS A 81 12.87 -4.48 -2.19
CA HIS A 81 12.20 -5.77 -2.36
C HIS A 81 12.66 -6.48 -3.65
N LEU A 82 12.88 -5.73 -4.73
CA LEU A 82 13.47 -6.27 -5.95
C LEU A 82 14.90 -6.75 -5.73
N ALA A 83 15.74 -5.99 -5.01
CA ALA A 83 17.10 -6.42 -4.68
C ALA A 83 17.08 -7.71 -3.86
N GLN A 84 16.18 -7.82 -2.88
CA GLN A 84 16.05 -9.04 -2.08
C GLN A 84 15.60 -10.24 -2.92
N LEU A 85 14.62 -10.05 -3.80
CA LEU A 85 14.17 -11.07 -4.75
C LEU A 85 15.33 -11.59 -5.63
N LEU A 86 16.19 -10.69 -6.11
CA LEU A 86 17.33 -11.02 -6.95
C LEU A 86 18.52 -11.62 -6.19
N ARG A 87 18.61 -11.40 -4.87
CA ARG A 87 19.60 -12.04 -3.99
C ARG A 87 19.27 -13.51 -3.76
N ILE A 88 18.00 -13.82 -3.53
CA ILE A 88 17.56 -15.18 -3.19
C ILE A 88 17.25 -16.01 -4.45
N ASN A 89 17.03 -15.40 -5.61
CA ASN A 89 16.92 -16.10 -6.88
C ASN A 89 18.28 -16.22 -7.58
N PRO A 90 18.87 -17.42 -7.68
CA PRO A 90 20.19 -17.63 -8.28
C PRO A 90 20.18 -17.74 -9.82
N ASP A 91 19.01 -17.74 -10.47
CA ASP A 91 18.89 -17.98 -11.91
C ASP A 91 19.78 -17.02 -12.74
N PRO A 92 20.69 -17.54 -13.60
CA PRO A 92 21.56 -16.74 -14.46
C PRO A 92 20.82 -15.77 -15.39
N ALA A 93 19.56 -16.05 -15.75
CA ALA A 93 18.76 -15.17 -16.60
C ALA A 93 18.60 -13.76 -15.98
N PHE A 94 18.70 -13.64 -14.65
CA PHE A 94 18.60 -12.38 -13.94
C PHE A 94 19.95 -11.66 -13.75
N GLU A 95 21.08 -12.21 -14.22
CA GLU A 95 22.44 -11.67 -13.93
C GLU A 95 22.58 -10.19 -14.31
N LYS A 96 22.12 -9.81 -15.50
CA LYS A 96 22.18 -8.42 -15.98
C LYS A 96 21.35 -7.49 -15.08
N LEU A 97 20.13 -7.88 -14.75
CA LEU A 97 19.24 -7.11 -13.87
C LEU A 97 19.83 -7.01 -12.46
N ARG A 98 20.36 -8.11 -11.93
CA ARG A 98 21.00 -8.20 -10.62
C ARG A 98 22.13 -7.18 -10.50
N LYS A 99 23.03 -7.10 -11.50
CA LYS A 99 24.11 -6.11 -11.52
C LYS A 99 23.57 -4.67 -11.46
N ILE A 100 22.59 -4.33 -12.30
CA ILE A 100 22.00 -2.98 -12.35
C ILE A 100 21.36 -2.61 -11.00
N ILE A 101 20.53 -3.51 -10.46
CA ILE A 101 19.79 -3.24 -9.23
C ILE A 101 20.72 -3.19 -8.02
N PHE A 102 21.74 -4.04 -7.93
CA PHE A 102 22.68 -4.01 -6.81
C PHE A 102 23.56 -2.76 -6.86
N GLU A 103 24.04 -2.35 -8.04
CA GLU A 103 24.75 -1.08 -8.19
C GLU A 103 23.89 0.14 -7.81
N ALA A 104 22.58 0.09 -8.06
CA ALA A 104 21.64 1.14 -7.63
C ALA A 104 21.38 1.08 -6.12
N TYR A 105 21.20 -0.12 -5.56
CA TYR A 105 21.01 -0.37 -4.13
C TYR A 105 22.20 0.16 -3.31
N ASP A 106 23.43 -0.13 -3.74
CA ASP A 106 24.65 0.26 -3.01
C ASP A 106 24.92 1.77 -3.11
N ARG A 107 24.53 2.40 -4.22
CA ARG A 107 24.67 3.86 -4.42
C ARG A 107 23.53 4.67 -3.80
N SER A 108 22.51 4.02 -3.25
CA SER A 108 21.36 4.71 -2.65
C SER A 108 21.80 5.67 -1.54
N ASN A 109 21.22 6.87 -1.55
CA ASN A 109 21.44 7.87 -0.50
C ASN A 109 20.90 7.44 0.87
N VAL A 110 20.06 6.40 0.92
CA VAL A 110 19.57 5.80 2.16
C VAL A 110 20.74 5.41 3.08
N HIS A 111 21.86 4.91 2.52
CA HIS A 111 23.04 4.52 3.28
C HIS A 111 23.79 5.70 3.93
N ARG A 112 23.40 6.93 3.59
CA ARG A 112 23.95 8.18 4.16
C ARG A 112 23.00 8.78 5.21
N SER A 113 22.13 7.96 5.79
CA SER A 113 21.13 8.34 6.80
C SER A 113 20.13 9.40 6.31
N GLN A 114 19.87 9.42 5.00
CA GLN A 114 18.85 10.29 4.40
C GLN A 114 17.54 9.51 4.20
N LEU A 115 16.41 10.18 4.42
CA LEU A 115 15.13 9.68 3.95
C LEU A 115 15.11 9.79 2.41
N VAL A 116 14.69 8.72 1.74
CA VAL A 116 14.61 8.68 0.29
C VAL A 116 13.20 8.34 -0.13
N GLY A 117 12.59 9.21 -0.94
CA GLY A 117 11.25 9.00 -1.47
C GLY A 117 11.17 7.85 -2.48
N LEU A 118 9.96 7.33 -2.66
CA LEU A 118 9.68 6.26 -3.61
C LEU A 118 9.72 6.73 -5.08
N ASP A 119 9.81 8.03 -5.34
CA ASP A 119 9.98 8.61 -6.68
C ASP A 119 11.28 8.15 -7.36
N THR A 120 12.26 7.73 -6.56
CA THR A 120 13.55 7.19 -7.00
C THR A 120 13.48 5.72 -7.45
N ASP A 121 12.39 5.01 -7.16
CA ASP A 121 12.23 3.62 -7.56
C ASP A 121 12.02 3.46 -9.07
N PRO A 122 12.52 2.37 -9.67
CA PRO A 122 12.33 2.13 -11.09
C PRO A 122 10.87 1.87 -11.44
N THR A 123 10.48 2.30 -12.63
CA THR A 123 9.20 1.96 -13.25
C THR A 123 9.19 0.50 -13.70
N SER A 124 8.00 -0.09 -13.83
CA SER A 124 7.86 -1.45 -14.37
C SER A 124 8.47 -1.61 -15.76
N ASP A 125 8.39 -0.58 -16.61
CA ASP A 125 8.95 -0.61 -17.96
C ASP A 125 10.47 -0.59 -17.97
N GLU A 126 11.11 0.14 -17.05
CA GLU A 126 12.56 0.12 -16.88
C GLU A 126 13.06 -1.25 -16.44
N ILE A 127 12.33 -1.92 -15.53
CA ILE A 127 12.66 -3.27 -15.10
C ILE A 127 12.44 -4.29 -16.22
N LYS A 128 11.31 -4.21 -16.93
CA LYS A 128 10.96 -5.12 -18.03
C LYS A 128 12.00 -5.16 -19.15
N LYS A 129 12.73 -4.06 -19.40
CA LYS A 129 13.85 -4.03 -20.38
C LYS A 129 14.97 -5.03 -20.08
N ASN A 130 15.16 -5.39 -18.81
CA ASN A 130 16.18 -6.33 -18.37
C ASN A 130 15.59 -7.57 -17.66
N TRP A 131 14.25 -7.71 -17.65
CA TRP A 131 13.58 -8.86 -17.08
C TRP A 131 13.70 -10.07 -18.03
N PRO A 132 13.90 -11.30 -17.52
CA PRO A 132 13.96 -12.49 -18.36
C PRO A 132 12.73 -12.63 -19.26
N THR A 133 12.97 -12.84 -20.55
CA THR A 133 11.90 -12.98 -21.55
C THR A 133 11.41 -14.42 -21.67
N LEU A 134 12.28 -15.39 -21.37
CA LEU A 134 11.97 -16.83 -21.36
C LEU A 134 10.90 -17.13 -20.31
N LYS A 135 9.82 -17.79 -20.73
CA LYS A 135 8.62 -18.02 -19.91
C LYS A 135 8.94 -18.73 -18.59
N GLU A 136 9.90 -19.65 -18.61
CA GLU A 136 10.33 -20.46 -17.46
C GLU A 136 11.04 -19.62 -16.39
N CYS A 137 11.72 -18.54 -16.78
CA CYS A 137 12.46 -17.65 -15.89
C CYS A 137 11.65 -16.40 -15.49
N ARG A 138 10.40 -16.24 -15.94
CA ARG A 138 9.59 -15.02 -15.68
C ARG A 138 9.11 -14.90 -14.24
N ILE A 139 8.97 -16.03 -13.56
CA ILE A 139 8.54 -16.11 -12.16
C ILE A 139 9.80 -16.39 -11.33
N PRO A 140 10.39 -15.36 -10.71
CA PRO A 140 11.67 -15.50 -10.01
C PRO A 140 11.58 -16.42 -8.79
N ILE A 141 10.44 -16.41 -8.09
CA ILE A 141 10.12 -17.25 -6.93
C ILE A 141 8.63 -17.54 -6.96
N GLU A 142 8.24 -18.75 -6.58
CA GLU A 142 6.87 -19.26 -6.58
C GLU A 142 5.83 -18.20 -6.16
N GLY A 143 4.98 -17.82 -7.12
CA GLY A 143 3.88 -16.86 -6.92
C GLY A 143 4.27 -15.38 -6.89
N ILE A 144 5.56 -15.02 -6.81
CA ILE A 144 6.00 -13.63 -6.83
C ILE A 144 6.14 -13.16 -8.28
N THR A 145 5.34 -12.17 -8.63
CA THR A 145 5.37 -11.49 -9.94
C THR A 145 6.07 -10.14 -9.82
N LEU A 146 6.39 -9.49 -10.94
CA LEU A 146 6.93 -8.14 -10.91
C LEU A 146 5.91 -7.16 -10.28
N GLU A 147 4.63 -7.34 -10.59
CA GLU A 147 3.52 -6.57 -10.03
C GLU A 147 3.44 -6.71 -8.51
N SER A 148 3.78 -7.88 -7.95
CA SER A 148 3.84 -8.10 -6.50
C SER A 148 4.82 -7.16 -5.78
N LEU A 149 5.80 -6.61 -6.50
CA LEU A 149 6.80 -5.67 -5.97
C LEU A 149 6.38 -4.20 -6.12
N GLN A 150 5.23 -3.92 -6.72
CA GLN A 150 4.70 -2.55 -6.79
C GLN A 150 4.18 -2.09 -5.44
N HIS A 151 4.30 -0.81 -5.18
CA HIS A 151 3.92 -0.22 -3.89
C HIS A 151 2.45 -0.37 -3.53
N PHE A 152 1.52 -0.40 -4.50
CA PHE A 152 0.12 -0.73 -4.18
C PHE A 152 -0.04 -2.14 -3.59
N HIS A 153 0.70 -3.12 -4.12
CA HIS A 153 0.67 -4.51 -3.66
C HIS A 153 1.40 -4.67 -2.32
N LEU A 154 2.53 -3.97 -2.15
CA LEU A 154 3.26 -3.94 -0.88
C LEU A 154 2.44 -3.27 0.23
N LEU A 155 1.70 -2.20 -0.08
CA LEU A 155 0.79 -1.57 0.87
C LEU A 155 -0.34 -2.52 1.29
N TYR A 156 -0.84 -3.36 0.39
CA TYR A 156 -1.80 -4.42 0.75
C TYR A 156 -1.17 -5.49 1.66
N ALA A 157 0.06 -5.92 1.37
CA ALA A 157 0.80 -6.83 2.24
C ALA A 157 1.00 -6.23 3.64
N TYR A 158 1.39 -4.96 3.71
CA TYR A 158 1.50 -4.19 4.95
C TYR A 158 0.17 -4.10 5.71
N ARG A 159 -0.93 -3.80 5.00
CA ARG A 159 -2.30 -3.81 5.55
C ARG A 159 -2.66 -5.15 6.16
N ASN A 160 -2.25 -6.27 5.56
CA ASN A 160 -2.56 -7.60 6.13
C ASN A 160 -1.87 -7.79 7.48
N SER A 161 -0.60 -7.42 7.61
CA SER A 161 0.08 -7.52 8.90
C SER A 161 -0.48 -6.55 9.94
N LEU A 162 -0.91 -5.35 9.54
CA LEU A 162 -1.61 -4.44 10.46
C LEU A 162 -2.91 -5.03 10.98
N VAL A 163 -3.78 -5.51 10.09
CA VAL A 163 -5.15 -5.90 10.44
C VAL A 163 -5.22 -7.31 11.04
N HIS A 164 -4.38 -8.23 10.59
CA HIS A 164 -4.44 -9.64 11.00
C HIS A 164 -3.37 -10.03 12.03
N GLU A 165 -2.32 -9.22 12.19
CA GLU A 165 -1.20 -9.54 13.09
C GLU A 165 -0.90 -8.41 14.09
N LEU A 166 -1.55 -7.25 13.97
CA LEU A 166 -1.32 -6.06 14.81
C LEU A 166 0.16 -5.62 14.87
N ARG A 167 0.90 -5.86 13.79
CA ARG A 167 2.32 -5.50 13.66
C ARG A 167 2.60 -4.72 12.37
N GLU A 168 3.68 -3.96 12.41
CA GLU A 168 4.27 -3.32 11.24
C GLU A 168 5.36 -4.25 10.69
N PRO A 169 5.32 -4.64 9.41
CA PRO A 169 6.42 -5.36 8.76
C PRO A 169 7.70 -4.52 8.68
N GLY A 170 8.84 -5.22 8.70
CA GLY A 170 10.15 -4.59 8.65
C GLY A 170 10.61 -4.05 10.00
N TYR A 171 11.77 -3.40 10.00
CA TYR A 171 12.37 -2.75 11.17
C TYR A 171 12.37 -1.22 11.04
N GLY A 172 11.65 -0.71 10.04
CA GLY A 172 11.57 0.71 9.78
C GLY A 172 10.91 1.47 10.93
N ILE A 173 11.42 2.66 11.21
CA ILE A 173 10.93 3.55 12.26
C ILE A 173 10.43 4.83 11.59
N GLU A 174 9.21 5.20 11.93
CA GLU A 174 8.61 6.43 11.45
C GLU A 174 9.38 7.66 11.96
N SER A 175 9.67 8.61 11.07
CA SER A 175 10.29 9.88 11.41
C SER A 175 9.38 10.66 12.36
N LYS A 176 9.98 11.53 13.17
CA LYS A 176 9.23 12.45 14.03
C LYS A 176 8.71 13.68 13.28
N ASP A 177 9.16 13.89 12.06
CA ASP A 177 8.86 15.09 11.26
C ASP A 177 7.50 15.02 10.54
N ASP A 178 6.60 14.12 10.99
CA ASP A 178 5.22 13.94 10.48
C ASP A 178 5.12 13.85 8.95
N GLU A 179 6.08 13.17 8.32
CA GLU A 179 6.14 12.98 6.88
C GLU A 179 4.83 12.37 6.34
N ASP A 180 4.27 12.97 5.29
CA ASP A 180 2.99 12.57 4.72
C ASP A 180 3.13 11.67 3.47
N TYR A 181 4.35 11.25 3.14
CA TYR A 181 4.69 10.38 2.03
C TYR A 181 5.50 9.15 2.49
N PRO A 182 5.40 8.01 1.80
CA PRO A 182 6.21 6.85 2.12
C PRO A 182 7.66 7.08 1.68
N TYR A 183 8.59 6.48 2.41
CA TYR A 183 10.01 6.64 2.16
C TYR A 183 10.80 5.41 2.58
N TYR A 184 12.07 5.40 2.18
CA TYR A 184 13.10 4.50 2.66
C TYR A 184 14.01 5.19 3.66
N HIS A 185 14.47 4.44 4.66
CA HIS A 185 15.58 4.86 5.51
C HIS A 185 16.47 3.66 5.85
N GLY A 186 17.72 3.96 6.23
CA GLY A 186 18.70 2.95 6.58
C GLY A 186 18.50 2.52 8.03
N MET A 187 18.63 1.22 8.27
CA MET A 187 18.75 0.67 9.61
C MET A 187 20.06 -0.10 9.71
N THR A 188 20.76 0.06 10.83
CA THR A 188 21.93 -0.73 11.17
C THR A 188 21.59 -1.53 12.42
N ILE A 189 21.52 -2.86 12.28
CA ILE A 189 21.37 -3.77 13.40
C ILE A 189 22.77 -4.26 13.77
N VAL A 190 23.15 -4.07 15.03
CA VAL A 190 24.40 -4.57 15.58
C VAL A 190 24.08 -5.82 16.39
N ASP A 191 24.41 -6.99 15.86
CA ASP A 191 24.27 -8.26 16.57
C ASP A 191 25.60 -9.01 16.62
N ALA A 192 26.00 -9.44 17.83
CA ALA A 192 27.23 -10.19 18.09
C ALA A 192 28.50 -9.63 17.40
N GLY A 193 28.61 -8.30 17.26
CA GLY A 193 29.76 -7.64 16.62
C GLY A 193 29.73 -7.62 15.08
N LYS A 194 28.63 -8.07 14.45
CA LYS A 194 28.36 -7.88 13.02
C LYS A 194 27.38 -6.72 12.85
N GLU A 195 27.73 -5.80 11.95
CA GLU A 195 26.83 -4.75 11.49
C GLU A 195 26.08 -5.25 10.26
N GLU A 196 24.76 -5.39 10.37
CA GLU A 196 23.88 -5.64 9.24
C GLU A 196 23.14 -4.35 8.87
N LYS A 197 23.29 -3.92 7.63
CA LYS A 197 22.63 -2.73 7.10
C LYS A 197 21.46 -3.13 6.22
N SER A 198 20.28 -2.59 6.51
CA SER A 198 19.08 -2.78 5.72
C SER A 198 18.49 -1.45 5.26
N ILE A 199 17.77 -1.48 4.14
CA ILE A 199 16.94 -0.38 3.67
C ILE A 199 15.50 -0.76 4.01
N GLU A 200 14.87 0.01 4.90
CA GLU A 200 13.52 -0.26 5.39
C GLU A 200 12.50 0.65 4.71
N LEU A 201 11.40 0.06 4.25
CA LEU A 201 10.24 0.76 3.70
C LEU A 201 9.31 1.21 4.83
N VAL A 202 9.00 2.49 4.89
CA VAL A 202 8.10 3.05 5.90
C VAL A 202 6.89 3.70 5.26
N TYR A 203 5.72 3.37 5.79
CA TYR A 203 4.45 4.05 5.52
C TYR A 203 4.04 4.87 6.76
N PRO A 204 4.28 6.19 6.79
CA PRO A 204 3.92 7.03 7.92
C PRO A 204 2.41 7.12 8.16
N VAL A 205 1.99 7.45 9.37
CA VAL A 205 0.55 7.58 9.69
C VAL A 205 -0.11 8.69 8.88
N MET A 206 0.59 9.81 8.65
CA MET A 206 0.10 10.95 7.89
C MET A 206 -0.11 10.60 6.42
N PHE A 207 0.71 9.69 5.86
CA PHE A 207 0.47 9.14 4.53
C PHE A 207 -0.89 8.43 4.45
N PHE A 208 -1.25 7.60 5.42
CA PHE A 208 -2.55 6.92 5.42
C PHE A 208 -3.72 7.91 5.51
N GLN A 209 -3.59 8.95 6.35
CA GLN A 209 -4.60 10.00 6.49
C GLN A 209 -4.81 10.74 5.17
N ARG A 210 -3.72 11.14 4.50
CA ARG A 210 -3.77 11.81 3.19
C ARG A 210 -4.37 10.88 2.12
N LEU A 211 -3.92 9.62 2.11
CA LEU A 211 -4.33 8.61 1.13
C LEU A 211 -5.84 8.36 1.19
N VAL A 212 -6.39 8.13 2.38
CA VAL A 212 -7.83 7.85 2.55
C VAL A 212 -8.69 9.08 2.25
N SER A 213 -8.24 10.26 2.65
CA SER A 213 -8.95 11.53 2.37
C SER A 213 -9.01 11.79 0.86
N THR A 214 -7.90 11.56 0.16
CA THR A 214 -7.82 11.66 -1.30
C THR A 214 -8.76 10.65 -1.97
N CYS A 215 -8.74 9.40 -1.51
CA CYS A 215 -9.64 8.36 -2.02
C CYS A 215 -11.12 8.73 -1.84
N LEU A 216 -11.50 9.24 -0.66
CA LEU A 216 -12.89 9.61 -0.36
C LEU A 216 -13.37 10.75 -1.26
N ASN A 217 -12.55 11.78 -1.45
CA ASN A 217 -12.89 12.91 -2.32
C ASN A 217 -13.01 12.49 -3.79
N ASN A 218 -12.07 11.69 -4.29
CA ASN A 218 -12.11 11.21 -5.67
C ASN A 218 -13.27 10.23 -5.90
N LEU A 219 -13.60 9.42 -4.91
CA LEU A 219 -14.77 8.54 -4.93
C LEU A 219 -16.07 9.37 -5.01
N GLU A 220 -16.21 10.43 -4.22
CA GLU A 220 -17.39 11.29 -4.26
C GLU A 220 -17.61 11.89 -5.65
N ILE A 221 -16.56 12.44 -6.26
CA ILE A 221 -16.60 13.00 -7.62
C ILE A 221 -17.07 11.93 -8.60
N TYR A 222 -16.44 10.76 -8.55
CA TYR A 222 -16.81 9.63 -9.41
C TYR A 222 -18.27 9.20 -9.26
N LEU A 223 -18.77 9.09 -8.02
CA LEU A 223 -20.16 8.71 -7.76
C LEU A 223 -21.15 9.76 -8.30
N LYS A 224 -20.83 11.06 -8.15
CA LYS A 224 -21.66 12.16 -8.65
C LYS A 224 -21.71 12.20 -10.18
N ASP A 225 -20.55 12.09 -10.82
CA ASP A 225 -20.42 12.13 -12.28
C ASP A 225 -21.14 10.95 -12.95
N ASN A 226 -21.09 9.77 -12.32
CA ASN A 226 -21.67 8.55 -12.86
C ASN A 226 -23.08 8.24 -12.32
N LYS A 227 -23.63 9.11 -11.45
CA LYS A 227 -24.93 8.93 -10.79
C LYS A 227 -25.07 7.56 -10.12
N LEU A 228 -24.00 7.16 -9.42
CA LEU A 228 -23.94 5.88 -8.72
C LEU A 228 -24.32 6.05 -7.24
N ASP A 229 -25.10 5.10 -6.74
CA ASP A 229 -25.46 5.02 -5.33
C ASP A 229 -24.38 4.28 -4.54
N PRO A 230 -23.66 4.94 -3.60
CA PRO A 230 -22.59 4.30 -2.84
C PRO A 230 -23.08 3.15 -1.95
N TYR A 231 -24.38 3.10 -1.67
CA TYR A 231 -24.99 2.06 -0.85
C TYR A 231 -25.44 0.82 -1.64
N ALA A 232 -25.39 0.86 -2.98
CA ALA A 232 -25.96 -0.18 -3.84
C ALA A 232 -25.40 -1.59 -3.57
N TYR A 233 -24.21 -1.68 -2.99
CA TYR A 233 -23.50 -2.93 -2.74
C TYR A 233 -23.34 -3.26 -1.25
N TYR A 234 -23.97 -2.46 -0.39
CA TYR A 234 -24.10 -2.78 1.03
C TYR A 234 -25.49 -3.34 1.25
N LYS A 235 -25.56 -4.47 1.96
CA LYS A 235 -26.81 -4.90 2.58
C LYS A 235 -26.82 -4.44 4.01
N PHE A 236 -27.90 -3.75 4.36
CA PHE A 236 -28.18 -3.33 5.72
C PHE A 236 -29.24 -4.25 6.29
N GLY A 237 -29.08 -4.66 7.54
CA GLY A 237 -30.06 -5.50 8.20
C GLY A 237 -29.56 -5.99 9.55
N THR A 238 -30.41 -6.77 10.21
CA THR A 238 -30.19 -7.24 11.58
C THR A 238 -29.17 -8.36 11.65
N TYR A 239 -29.10 -9.21 10.62
CA TYR A 239 -28.38 -10.47 10.66
C TYR A 239 -26.95 -10.32 10.13
N TRP A 240 -26.03 -11.11 10.66
CA TRP A 240 -24.62 -11.06 10.26
C TRP A 240 -24.33 -11.90 9.01
N ILE A 241 -25.28 -12.76 8.62
CA ILE A 241 -25.24 -13.53 7.38
C ILE A 241 -25.96 -12.73 6.30
N PHE A 242 -25.24 -12.43 5.21
CA PHE A 242 -25.65 -11.49 4.16
C PHE A 242 -26.95 -11.90 3.45
N GLU A 243 -27.17 -13.20 3.31
CA GLU A 243 -28.34 -13.80 2.67
C GLU A 243 -29.60 -13.70 3.54
N LEU A 244 -29.45 -13.47 4.85
CA LEU A 244 -30.58 -13.32 5.78
C LEU A 244 -31.11 -11.88 5.84
N ASN A 245 -30.41 -10.92 5.23
CA ASN A 245 -30.89 -9.55 5.11
C ASN A 245 -31.50 -9.38 3.72
N GLU A 246 -32.82 -9.15 3.71
CA GLU A 246 -33.60 -8.80 2.52
C GLU A 246 -33.22 -7.42 1.95
#